data_AF-A0A3C1C2Z1-F1
#
_entry.id   AF-A0A3C1C2Z1-F1
#
_cell.length_a   1.000
_cell.length_b   1.000
_cell.length_c   1.000
_cell.angle_alpha   90.00
_cell.angle_beta   90.00
_cell.angle_gamma   90.00
#
_symmetry.space_group_name_H-M   'P 1'
#
loop_
_entity.id
_entity.type
_entity.pdbx_description
1 polymer ?
#
loop_
_entity_poly.entity_id
_entity_poly.type
_entity_poly.pdbx_seq_one_letter_code
_entity_poly.pdbx_strand_id
1 'polypeptide(L)'
;MKIISKIDKKVLARSIQRAKERGVILPTFAQQKNPAKLVPAKIQQKLKKIKPQDIHPLNLFRITWKNDPKTGGFGEGNWVEFPKEITGVDARIVGLVGRHFPTGAHKVGAAYGCLVPRLVSGNFDPTTQKAVWPSTGNYCRGG
;
A
#
# COMPACT_ATOMS: atom_id res chain seq x y z
N MET A 1 15.36 -1.65 17.88
CA MET A 1 15.69 -2.68 16.86
C MET A 1 15.92 -1.99 15.52
N LYS A 2 17.06 -2.24 14.85
CA LYS A 2 17.36 -1.61 13.54
C LYS A 2 16.87 -2.53 12.42
N ILE A 3 15.86 -2.11 11.66
CA ILE A 3 15.25 -2.94 10.58
C ILE A 3 16.24 -3.17 9.43
N ILE A 4 17.10 -2.18 9.16
CA ILE A 4 18.17 -2.26 8.15
C ILE A 4 19.51 -2.22 8.88
N SER A 5 20.19 -3.36 8.95
CA SER A 5 21.51 -3.47 9.59
C SER A 5 22.65 -3.14 8.64
N LYS A 6 22.53 -3.52 7.37
CA LYS A 6 23.49 -3.24 6.29
C LYS A 6 22.78 -3.05 4.95
N ILE A 7 23.45 -2.42 3.99
CA ILE A 7 22.99 -2.37 2.60
C ILE A 7 23.80 -3.36 1.77
N ASP A 8 23.13 -4.35 1.19
CA ASP A 8 23.75 -5.26 0.22
C ASP A 8 23.53 -4.72 -1.20
N LYS A 9 24.59 -4.10 -1.75
CA LYS A 9 24.53 -3.48 -3.08
C LYS A 9 24.28 -4.48 -4.22
N LYS A 10 24.74 -5.74 -4.08
CA LYS A 10 24.57 -6.76 -5.13
C LYS A 10 23.10 -7.20 -5.20
N VAL A 11 22.49 -7.48 -4.05
CA VAL A 11 21.07 -7.84 -3.97
C VAL A 11 20.17 -6.66 -4.31
N LEU A 12 20.53 -5.44 -3.88
CA LEU A 12 19.80 -4.23 -4.25
C LEU A 12 19.79 -4.03 -5.77
N ALA A 13 20.92 -4.24 -6.46
CA ALA A 13 20.98 -4.15 -7.92
C ALA A 13 20.03 -5.15 -8.61
N ARG A 14 19.98 -6.40 -8.14
CA ARG A 14 19.01 -7.40 -8.63
C ARG A 14 17.56 -6.98 -8.37
N SER A 15 17.28 -6.43 -7.18
CA SER A 15 15.96 -5.95 -6.81
C SER A 15 15.50 -4.80 -7.70
N ILE A 16 16.39 -3.84 -8.00
CA ILE A 16 16.13 -2.74 -8.92
C ILE A 16 15.84 -3.27 -10.32
N GLN A 17 16.67 -4.20 -10.81
CA GLN A 17 16.49 -4.80 -12.13
C GLN A 17 15.14 -5.53 -12.24
N ARG A 18 14.79 -6.32 -11.23
CA ARG A 18 13.51 -7.02 -11.16
C ARG A 18 12.31 -6.06 -11.13
N ALA A 19 12.42 -4.95 -10.40
CA ALA A 19 11.38 -3.93 -10.35
C ALA A 19 11.18 -3.27 -11.73
N LYS A 20 12.27 -2.97 -12.44
CA LYS A 20 12.22 -2.42 -13.82
C LYS A 20 11.53 -3.39 -14.79
N GLU A 21 11.93 -4.66 -14.80
CA GLU A 21 11.32 -5.71 -15.65
C GLU A 21 9.82 -5.85 -15.44
N ARG A 22 9.35 -5.67 -14.20
CA ARG A 22 7.94 -5.80 -13.81
C ARG A 22 7.17 -4.48 -13.83
N GLY A 23 7.81 -3.37 -14.21
CA GLY A 23 7.20 -2.04 -14.17
C GLY A 23 6.78 -1.58 -12.78
N VAL A 24 7.43 -2.09 -11.73
CA VAL A 24 7.14 -1.78 -10.33
C VAL A 24 7.84 -0.49 -9.91
N ILE A 25 7.07 0.44 -9.35
CA ILE A 25 7.57 1.65 -8.71
C ILE A 25 7.10 1.59 -7.26
N LEU A 26 8.07 1.63 -6.34
CA LEU A 26 7.81 1.53 -4.91
C LEU A 26 7.50 2.93 -4.36
N PRO A 27 6.29 3.21 -3.86
CA PRO A 27 5.98 4.49 -3.22
C PRO A 27 6.72 4.65 -1.89
N THR A 28 7.15 5.86 -1.57
CA THR A 28 7.65 6.16 -0.23
C THR A 28 6.50 6.19 0.78
N PHE A 29 6.81 5.99 2.07
CA PHE A 29 5.81 6.20 3.12
C PHE A 29 5.29 7.64 3.17
N ALA A 30 6.11 8.62 2.80
CA ALA A 30 5.67 10.01 2.66
C ALA A 30 4.59 10.13 1.56
N GLN A 31 4.78 9.48 0.41
CA GLN A 31 3.79 9.44 -0.65
C GLN A 31 2.50 8.73 -0.21
N GLN A 32 2.57 7.65 0.57
CA GLN A 32 1.38 6.99 1.12
C GLN A 32 0.60 7.89 2.10
N LYS A 33 1.32 8.67 2.93
CA LYS A 33 0.71 9.62 3.89
C LYS A 33 0.05 10.81 3.19
N ASN A 34 0.70 11.36 2.17
CA ASN A 34 0.29 12.59 1.47
C ASN A 34 0.22 12.38 -0.06
N PRO A 35 -0.67 11.49 -0.54
CA PRO A 35 -0.62 11.01 -1.92
C PRO A 35 -1.00 12.09 -2.94
N ALA A 36 -2.02 12.90 -2.66
CA ALA A 36 -2.44 13.99 -3.53
C ALA A 36 -1.31 14.99 -3.83
N LYS A 37 -0.44 15.25 -2.84
CA LYS A 37 0.65 16.23 -2.94
C LYS A 37 1.95 15.64 -3.46
N LEU A 38 2.29 14.40 -3.08
CA LEU A 38 3.63 13.84 -3.29
C LEU A 38 3.70 12.77 -4.39
N VAL A 39 2.56 12.22 -4.82
CA VAL A 39 2.54 11.29 -5.96
C VAL A 39 2.60 12.08 -7.26
N PRO A 40 3.51 11.79 -8.20
CA PRO A 40 3.61 12.51 -9.46
C PRO A 40 2.30 12.54 -10.24
N ALA A 41 1.95 13.69 -10.83
CA ALA A 41 0.70 13.87 -11.59
C ALA A 41 0.51 12.82 -12.68
N LYS A 42 1.58 12.42 -13.37
CA LYS A 42 1.56 11.34 -14.39
C LYS A 42 1.08 10.01 -13.82
N ILE A 43 1.45 9.68 -12.58
CA ILE A 43 0.99 8.46 -11.90
C ILE A 43 -0.48 8.62 -11.48
N GLN A 44 -0.85 9.77 -10.91
CA GLN A 44 -2.24 10.05 -10.52
C GLN A 44 -3.21 9.92 -11.71
N GLN A 45 -2.84 10.43 -12.89
CA GLN A 45 -3.68 10.30 -14.10
C GLN A 45 -3.78 8.85 -14.60
N LYS A 46 -2.70 8.07 -14.50
CA LYS A 46 -2.74 6.63 -14.81
C LYS A 46 -3.63 5.87 -13.85
N LEU A 47 -3.59 6.21 -12.55
CA LEU A 47 -4.41 5.55 -11.53
C LEU A 47 -5.90 5.66 -11.82
N LYS A 48 -6.39 6.79 -12.32
CA LYS A 48 -7.80 6.96 -12.70
C LYS A 48 -8.31 5.94 -13.73
N LYS A 49 -7.40 5.37 -14.53
CA LYS A 49 -7.72 4.36 -15.56
C LYS A 49 -7.55 2.92 -15.07
N ILE A 50 -7.04 2.72 -13.85
CA ILE A 50 -6.75 1.42 -13.26
C ILE A 50 -7.77 1.14 -12.17
N LYS A 51 -8.38 -0.06 -12.14
CA LYS A 51 -9.35 -0.36 -11.08
C LYS A 51 -8.60 -0.48 -9.74
N PRO A 52 -9.13 0.10 -8.64
CA PRO A 52 -8.43 0.15 -7.36
C PRO A 52 -7.98 -1.20 -6.80
N GLN A 53 -8.73 -2.27 -7.05
CA GLN A 53 -8.48 -3.58 -6.47
C GLN A 53 -7.65 -4.52 -7.37
N ASP A 54 -7.34 -4.12 -8.62
CA ASP A 54 -6.57 -4.92 -9.55
C ASP A 54 -5.12 -5.12 -9.07
N ILE A 55 -4.54 -6.28 -9.44
CA ILE A 55 -3.11 -6.57 -9.21
C ILE A 55 -2.28 -5.83 -10.26
N HIS A 56 -2.19 -4.51 -10.10
CA HIS A 56 -1.43 -3.63 -10.97
C HIS A 56 -0.33 -2.91 -10.17
N PRO A 57 0.93 -2.82 -10.65
CA PRO A 57 2.04 -2.24 -9.88
C PRO A 57 1.77 -0.82 -9.35
N LEU A 58 1.13 0.03 -10.15
CA LEU A 58 0.78 1.39 -9.71
C LEU A 58 -0.23 1.44 -8.56
N ASN A 59 -1.03 0.39 -8.33
CA ASN A 59 -1.93 0.37 -7.16
C ASN A 59 -1.16 0.36 -5.83
N LEU A 60 0.16 0.13 -5.81
CA LEU A 60 0.97 0.36 -4.60
C LEU A 60 0.87 1.81 -4.08
N PHE A 61 0.66 2.79 -4.96
CA PHE A 61 0.43 4.19 -4.55
C PHE A 61 -0.92 4.41 -3.86
N ARG A 62 -1.84 3.44 -3.94
CA ARG A 62 -3.14 3.44 -3.26
C ARG A 62 -3.10 2.74 -1.88
N ILE A 63 -1.93 2.49 -1.32
CA ILE A 63 -1.79 2.02 0.07
C ILE A 63 -2.02 3.22 1.01
N THR A 64 -3.28 3.64 1.14
CA THR A 64 -3.69 4.84 1.88
C THR A 64 -5.21 4.87 2.08
N TRP A 65 -5.68 5.46 3.18
CA TRP A 65 -7.11 5.67 3.44
C TRP A 65 -7.74 6.75 2.55
N LYS A 66 -6.90 7.53 1.89
CA LYS A 66 -7.25 8.69 1.07
C LYS A 66 -7.68 8.35 -0.37
N ASN A 67 -7.85 7.08 -0.73
CA ASN A 67 -8.31 6.71 -2.07
C ASN A 67 -9.74 7.19 -2.29
N ASP A 68 -9.98 7.98 -3.32
CA ASP A 68 -11.33 8.43 -3.64
C ASP A 68 -12.00 7.48 -4.65
N PRO A 69 -13.05 6.73 -4.25
CA PRO A 69 -13.74 5.82 -5.15
C PRO A 69 -14.54 6.54 -6.25
N LYS A 70 -14.90 7.81 -6.08
CA LYS A 70 -15.69 8.57 -7.06
C LYS A 70 -14.82 9.06 -8.20
N THR A 71 -13.66 9.65 -7.88
CA THR A 71 -12.76 10.23 -8.89
C THR A 71 -11.66 9.27 -9.36
N GLY A 72 -11.42 8.18 -8.63
CA GLY A 72 -10.27 7.30 -8.82
C GLY A 72 -8.93 7.92 -8.40
N GLY A 73 -8.95 9.14 -7.84
CA GLY A 73 -7.79 9.87 -7.34
C GLY A 73 -7.63 9.73 -5.82
N PHE A 74 -7.21 10.83 -5.19
CA PHE A 74 -7.03 10.92 -3.74
C PHE A 74 -7.88 12.07 -3.17
N GLY A 75 -8.49 11.85 -2.01
CA GLY A 75 -9.26 12.83 -1.24
C GLY A 75 -8.87 12.84 0.24
N GLU A 76 -9.80 13.27 1.09
CA GLU A 76 -9.56 13.46 2.53
C GLU A 76 -9.49 12.14 3.32
N GLY A 77 -10.19 11.11 2.85
CA GLY A 77 -10.32 9.83 3.53
C GLY A 77 -11.72 9.25 3.34
N ASN A 78 -11.91 8.00 3.77
CA ASN A 78 -13.21 7.35 3.75
C ASN A 78 -13.52 6.87 5.17
N TRP A 79 -14.64 7.31 5.71
CA TRP A 79 -15.11 6.90 7.03
C TRP A 79 -16.64 6.87 7.05
N VAL A 80 -17.17 6.12 8.02
CA VAL A 80 -18.58 6.11 8.39
C VAL A 80 -18.68 6.55 9.83
N GLU A 81 -19.58 7.48 10.11
CA GLU A 81 -19.93 7.87 11.47
C GLU A 81 -21.14 7.05 11.90
N PHE A 82 -21.04 6.41 13.06
CA PHE A 82 -22.12 5.59 13.58
C PHE A 82 -23.03 6.45 14.47
N PRO A 83 -24.33 6.56 14.13
CA PRO A 83 -25.26 7.41 14.85
C PRO A 83 -25.59 6.83 16.24
N LYS A 84 -25.88 7.71 17.20
CA LYS A 84 -26.20 7.32 18.58
C LYS A 84 -27.41 6.39 18.66
N GLU A 85 -28.36 6.54 17.74
CA GLU A 85 -29.55 5.70 17.60
C GLU A 85 -29.20 4.23 17.31
N ILE A 86 -28.01 3.97 16.74
CA ILE A 86 -27.49 2.61 16.49
C ILE A 86 -26.55 2.16 17.62
N THR A 87 -25.70 3.07 18.13
CA THR A 87 -24.63 2.70 19.07
C THR A 87 -25.09 2.68 20.53
N GLY A 88 -26.14 3.43 20.88
CA GLY A 88 -26.67 3.55 22.24
C GLY A 88 -25.78 4.34 23.22
N VAL A 89 -24.70 4.97 22.75
CA VAL A 89 -23.71 5.67 23.61
C VAL A 89 -23.49 7.11 23.16
N ASP A 90 -23.12 7.98 24.11
CA ASP A 90 -22.81 9.39 23.83
C ASP A 90 -21.48 9.61 23.10
N ALA A 91 -20.60 8.60 23.11
CA ALA A 91 -19.32 8.67 22.44
C ALA A 91 -19.49 8.72 20.90
N ARG A 92 -18.80 9.67 20.26
CA ARG A 92 -18.73 9.74 18.79
C ARG A 92 -17.87 8.60 18.25
N ILE A 93 -18.48 7.69 17.48
CA ILE A 93 -17.81 6.51 16.92
C ILE A 93 -17.65 6.68 15.41
N VAL A 94 -16.40 6.58 14.94
CA VAL A 94 -16.04 6.70 13.52
C VAL A 94 -15.30 5.44 13.07
N GLY A 95 -15.78 4.81 12.01
CA GLY A 95 -15.14 3.66 11.37
C GLY A 95 -14.42 4.06 10.10
N LEU A 96 -13.11 3.78 10.01
CA LEU A 96 -12.34 3.99 8.79
C LEU A 96 -12.65 2.90 7.75
N VAL A 97 -12.86 3.29 6.49
CA VAL A 97 -13.32 2.39 5.42
C VAL A 97 -12.15 1.80 4.63
N GLY A 98 -11.85 0.52 4.88
CA GLY A 98 -10.65 -0.15 4.35
C GLY A 98 -10.83 -0.82 2.98
N ARG A 99 -12.05 -0.80 2.42
CA ARG A 99 -12.39 -1.51 1.17
C ARG A 99 -11.76 -0.91 -0.10
N HIS A 100 -11.30 0.33 -0.01
CA HIS A 100 -10.75 1.09 -1.14
C HIS A 100 -9.24 0.91 -1.30
N PHE A 101 -8.63 0.07 -0.49
CA PHE A 101 -7.23 -0.34 -0.68
C PHE A 101 -7.10 -1.30 -1.87
N PRO A 102 -5.89 -1.45 -2.43
CA PRO A 102 -5.55 -2.52 -3.34
C PRO A 102 -6.03 -3.86 -2.80
N THR A 103 -6.48 -4.75 -3.68
CA THR A 103 -7.02 -6.09 -3.32
C THR A 103 -8.24 -6.07 -2.38
N GLY A 104 -8.83 -4.90 -2.14
CA GLY A 104 -9.98 -4.71 -1.26
C GLY A 104 -9.67 -4.80 0.24
N ALA A 105 -8.38 -4.85 0.62
CA ALA A 105 -7.97 -5.07 2.00
C ALA A 105 -6.81 -4.15 2.41
N HIS A 106 -6.97 -3.44 3.53
CA HIS A 106 -5.93 -2.55 4.08
C HIS A 106 -4.65 -3.29 4.52
N LYS A 107 -4.70 -4.63 4.67
CA LYS A 107 -3.54 -5.44 5.08
C LYS A 107 -2.39 -5.44 4.05
N VAL A 108 -2.64 -5.01 2.81
CA VAL A 108 -1.58 -4.71 1.84
C VAL A 108 -0.52 -3.74 2.40
N GLY A 109 -0.93 -2.79 3.24
CA GLY A 109 0.00 -1.84 3.86
C GLY A 109 0.95 -2.50 4.86
N ALA A 110 0.47 -3.48 5.63
CA ALA A 110 1.30 -4.24 6.56
C ALA A 110 2.32 -5.10 5.81
N ALA A 111 1.89 -5.84 4.79
CA ALA A 111 2.79 -6.63 3.96
C ALA A 111 3.86 -5.76 3.27
N TYR A 112 3.43 -4.64 2.67
CA TYR A 112 4.32 -3.68 2.05
C TYR A 112 5.33 -3.09 3.04
N GLY A 113 4.86 -2.61 4.20
CA GLY A 113 5.71 -2.00 5.23
C GLY A 113 6.74 -2.96 5.81
N CYS A 114 6.40 -4.25 5.92
CA CYS A 114 7.35 -5.28 6.34
C CYS A 114 8.38 -5.60 5.24
N LEU A 115 7.96 -5.68 3.97
CA LEU A 115 8.85 -6.14 2.90
C LEU A 115 9.71 -5.03 2.30
N VAL A 116 9.17 -3.82 2.12
CA VAL A 116 9.84 -2.74 1.38
C VAL A 116 11.21 -2.35 1.98
N PRO A 117 11.43 -2.26 3.30
CA PRO A 117 12.74 -1.90 3.85
C PRO A 117 13.81 -2.94 3.52
N ARG A 118 13.42 -4.22 3.44
CA ARG A 118 14.32 -5.33 3.11
C ARG A 118 14.65 -5.36 1.61
N LEU A 119 13.66 -5.08 0.76
CA LEU A 119 13.87 -4.94 -0.69
C LEU A 119 14.83 -3.79 -1.02
N VAL A 120 14.59 -2.59 -0.47
CA VAL A 120 15.39 -1.39 -0.81
C VAL A 120 16.78 -1.36 -0.16
N SER A 121 17.05 -2.27 0.78
CA SER A 121 18.37 -2.45 1.39
C SER A 121 19.14 -3.67 0.88
N GLY A 122 18.52 -4.50 0.04
CA GLY A 122 19.11 -5.77 -0.40
C GLY A 122 19.16 -6.85 0.69
N ASN A 123 18.39 -6.71 1.77
CA ASN A 123 18.28 -7.71 2.84
C ASN A 123 17.25 -8.82 2.50
N PHE A 124 16.57 -8.69 1.36
CA PHE A 124 15.72 -9.70 0.75
C PHE A 124 16.02 -9.73 -0.76
N ASP A 125 16.33 -10.90 -1.32
CA ASP A 125 16.59 -11.09 -2.74
C ASP A 125 15.33 -11.65 -3.44
N PRO A 126 14.58 -10.84 -4.20
CA PRO A 126 13.35 -11.27 -4.86
C PRO A 126 13.58 -12.25 -6.03
N THR A 127 14.83 -12.53 -6.40
CA THR A 127 15.16 -13.50 -7.46
C THR A 127 15.36 -14.91 -6.92
N THR A 128 15.73 -15.05 -5.64
CA THR A 128 16.04 -16.35 -5.01
C THR A 128 15.19 -16.66 -3.79
N GLN A 129 14.59 -15.65 -3.15
CA GLN A 129 13.81 -15.80 -1.93
C GLN A 129 12.31 -15.62 -2.17
N LYS A 130 11.52 -16.20 -1.27
CA LYS A 130 10.05 -16.08 -1.23
C LYS A 130 9.64 -15.53 0.14
N ALA A 131 8.70 -14.60 0.14
CA ALA A 131 8.04 -14.16 1.37
C ALA A 131 6.85 -15.08 1.66
N VAL A 132 6.67 -15.47 2.92
CA VAL A 132 5.57 -16.33 3.36
C VAL A 132 4.85 -15.62 4.50
N TRP A 133 3.52 -15.53 4.41
CA TRP A 133 2.69 -14.81 5.36
C TRP A 133 1.60 -15.73 5.94
N PRO A 134 1.74 -16.26 7.16
CA PRO A 134 0.67 -17.01 7.80
C PRO A 134 -0.50 -16.06 8.09
N SER A 135 -1.70 -16.39 7.62
CA SER A 135 -2.84 -15.48 7.73
C SER A 135 -4.18 -16.17 7.56
N THR A 136 -5.21 -15.58 8.17
CA THR A 136 -6.62 -16.00 8.04
C THR A 136 -7.31 -15.47 6.77
N GLY A 137 -6.62 -14.73 5.90
CA GLY A 137 -7.08 -14.41 4.55
C GLY A 137 -6.56 -13.08 4.00
N ASN A 138 -6.88 -11.95 4.65
CA ASN A 138 -6.60 -10.62 4.09
C ASN A 138 -5.09 -10.32 3.90
N TYR A 139 -4.22 -10.95 4.69
CA TYR A 139 -2.77 -10.84 4.47
C TYR A 139 -2.33 -11.67 3.25
N CYS A 140 -3.01 -12.78 2.94
CA CYS A 140 -2.75 -13.58 1.74
C CYS A 140 -3.21 -12.86 0.46
N ARG A 141 -4.21 -11.97 0.55
CA ARG A 141 -4.62 -11.12 -0.57
C ARG A 141 -3.66 -9.97 -0.81
N GLY A 142 -3.19 -9.33 0.26
CA GLY A 142 -2.35 -8.13 0.18
C GLY A 142 -0.83 -8.38 0.17
N GLY A 143 -0.37 -9.56 0.59
CA GLY A 143 1.04 -9.91 0.74
C GLY A 143 1.65 -10.70 -0.39
#